data_AF-A0A7V4IAI6-F1
#
_entry.id   AF-A0A7V4IAI6-F1
#
_cell.length_a   1.000
_cell.length_b   1.000
_cell.length_c   1.000
_cell.angle_alpha   90.00
_cell.angle_beta   90.00
_cell.angle_gamma   90.00
#
_symmetry.space_group_name_H-M   'P 1'
#
loop_
_entity.id
_entity.type
_entity.pdbx_description
1 polymer ?
#
loop_
_entity_poly.entity_id
_entity_poly.type
_entity_poly.pdbx_seq_one_letter_code
_entity_poly.pdbx_strand_id
1 'polypeptide(L)'
;MLKQKSVFILPFSYICLLIKQVQLKSNLMEKNVSVWKANINNGLILGMLSIVYSLVMYFLDLFFNKTQGYILILVLIVALFFMLKSYRDNYLHGYIKYGQSVGAGVIIFLYFSIISAVFTYVLYKFVDPGLVEKQLALIEEALVNRGMPQQAIDAGMAVQRKILIPELIAPISLLGNMLYGTIISLLVSIFIKKEGNPLIDIPDNQ
;
A
#
# COMPACT_ATOMS: atom_id res chain seq x y z
N MET A 1 46.38 -28.90 40.08
CA MET A 1 46.48 -27.43 40.27
C MET A 1 46.31 -26.76 38.91
N LEU A 2 45.55 -25.66 38.89
CA LEU A 2 44.79 -25.12 37.77
C LEU A 2 45.64 -24.47 36.66
N LYS A 3 45.32 -24.77 35.40
CA LYS A 3 45.89 -24.16 34.20
C LYS A 3 45.22 -22.81 33.96
N GLN A 4 45.95 -21.73 34.23
CA GLN A 4 45.52 -20.34 34.14
C GLN A 4 45.27 -19.95 32.66
N LYS A 5 43.99 -19.80 32.29
CA LYS A 5 43.59 -19.20 31.01
C LYS A 5 43.88 -17.69 31.09
N SER A 6 44.86 -17.22 30.35
CA SER A 6 45.13 -15.80 30.11
C SER A 6 43.96 -15.20 29.33
N VAL A 7 43.02 -14.59 30.05
CA VAL A 7 41.92 -13.81 29.46
C VAL A 7 42.52 -12.52 28.90
N PHE A 8 42.48 -12.39 27.58
CA PHE A 8 42.92 -11.21 26.83
C PHE A 8 41.88 -10.09 27.07
N ILE A 9 42.06 -9.31 28.13
CA ILE A 9 41.21 -8.15 28.42
C ILE A 9 41.65 -7.05 27.46
N LEU A 10 41.00 -6.96 26.29
CA LEU A 10 41.19 -5.80 25.41
C LEU A 10 40.78 -4.54 26.19
N PRO A 11 41.64 -3.50 26.24
CA PRO A 11 41.32 -2.29 26.98
C PRO A 11 40.03 -1.68 26.43
N PHE A 12 39.19 -1.15 27.31
CA PHE A 12 37.88 -0.56 26.99
C PHE A 12 37.95 0.43 25.81
N SER A 13 39.08 1.13 25.65
CA SER A 13 39.36 2.03 24.52
C SER A 13 39.36 1.32 23.16
N TYR A 14 39.88 0.09 23.06
CA TYR A 14 39.94 -0.70 21.82
C TYR A 14 38.55 -1.24 21.42
N ILE A 15 37.75 -1.65 22.41
CA ILE A 15 36.35 -2.05 22.19
C ILE A 15 35.53 -0.84 21.73
N CYS A 16 35.75 0.33 22.32
CA CYS A 16 35.10 1.57 21.91
C CYS A 16 35.52 1.99 20.49
N LEU A 17 36.79 1.83 20.13
CA LEU A 17 37.30 2.08 18.77
C LEU A 17 36.67 1.12 17.75
N LEU A 18 36.57 -0.17 18.08
CA LEU A 18 35.92 -1.18 17.24
C LEU A 18 34.43 -0.92 17.09
N ILE A 19 33.73 -0.55 18.17
CA ILE A 19 32.32 -0.14 18.11
C ILE A 19 32.18 1.10 17.24
N LYS A 20 33.06 2.10 17.40
CA LYS A 20 33.04 3.32 16.57
C LYS A 20 33.35 3.01 15.10
N GLN A 21 34.26 2.09 14.80
CA GLN A 21 34.55 1.62 13.44
C GLN A 21 33.41 0.79 12.84
N VAL A 22 32.72 -0.02 13.64
CA VAL A 22 31.53 -0.77 13.21
C VAL A 22 30.35 0.17 12.96
N GLN A 23 30.14 1.19 13.80
CA GLN A 23 29.15 2.25 13.62
C GLN A 23 29.47 3.13 12.40
N LEU A 24 30.75 3.45 12.17
CA LEU A 24 31.22 4.16 10.98
C LEU A 24 30.98 3.31 9.72
N LYS A 25 31.28 2.01 9.76
CA LYS A 25 31.05 1.08 8.64
C LYS A 25 29.56 0.81 8.38
N SER A 26 28.70 0.83 9.40
CA SER A 26 27.25 0.77 9.20
C SER A 26 26.70 2.06 8.59
N ASN A 27 27.26 3.21 8.95
CA ASN A 27 26.93 4.50 8.34
C ASN A 27 27.47 4.64 6.90
N LEU A 28 28.58 3.95 6.58
CA LEU A 28 29.14 3.85 5.22
C LEU A 28 28.44 2.83 4.33
N MET A 29 27.53 2.01 4.88
CA MET A 29 26.55 1.32 4.04
C MET A 29 25.42 2.30 3.75
N GLU A 30 25.73 3.31 2.92
CA GLU A 30 24.73 4.05 2.16
C GLU A 30 23.95 3.02 1.34
N LYS A 31 22.91 2.47 1.95
CA LYS A 31 22.01 1.58 1.26
C LYS A 31 21.15 2.51 0.43
N ASN A 32 21.64 2.86 -0.76
CA ASN A 32 20.82 3.35 -1.87
C ASN A 32 19.83 2.22 -2.24
N VAL A 33 18.87 1.98 -1.35
CA VAL A 33 17.82 0.98 -1.55
C VAL A 33 16.92 1.55 -2.63
N SER A 34 16.80 0.81 -3.73
CA SER A 34 15.85 1.19 -4.77
C SER A 34 14.46 1.37 -4.16
N VAL A 35 13.73 2.41 -4.58
CA VAL A 35 12.37 2.71 -4.09
C VAL A 35 11.47 1.47 -4.18
N TRP A 36 11.66 0.67 -5.23
CA TRP A 36 11.03 -0.62 -5.45
C TRP A 36 11.27 -1.63 -4.32
N LYS A 37 12.54 -1.85 -3.96
CA LYS A 37 12.91 -2.80 -2.91
C LYS A 37 12.53 -2.30 -1.53
N ALA A 38 12.56 -0.99 -1.31
CA ALA A 38 12.15 -0.40 -0.04
C ALA A 38 10.64 -0.52 0.21
N ASN A 39 9.83 -0.49 -0.84
CA ASN A 39 8.37 -0.41 -0.73
C ASN A 39 7.62 -1.70 -1.10
N ILE A 40 8.30 -2.77 -1.52
CA ILE A 40 7.64 -4.05 -1.80
C ILE A 40 6.88 -4.56 -0.57
N ASN A 41 7.50 -4.58 0.61
CA ASN A 41 6.85 -5.05 1.83
C ASN A 41 5.64 -4.18 2.21
N ASN A 42 5.75 -2.86 2.05
CA ASN A 42 4.63 -1.93 2.29
C ASN A 42 3.45 -2.24 1.36
N GLY A 43 3.71 -2.47 0.08
CA GLY A 43 2.69 -2.84 -0.91
C GLY A 43 2.06 -4.20 -0.63
N LEU A 44 2.84 -5.20 -0.23
CA LEU A 44 2.33 -6.52 0.20
C LEU A 44 1.44 -6.39 1.44
N ILE A 45 1.86 -5.61 2.45
CA ILE A 45 1.08 -5.36 3.67
C ILE A 45 -0.24 -4.67 3.31
N LEU A 46 -0.21 -3.65 2.45
CA LEU A 46 -1.42 -2.93 2.04
C LEU A 46 -2.39 -3.84 1.28
N GLY A 47 -1.88 -4.70 0.39
CA GLY A 47 -2.68 -5.69 -0.33
C GLY A 47 -3.27 -6.77 0.58
N MET A 48 -2.52 -7.24 1.59
CA MET A 48 -3.06 -8.17 2.58
C MET A 48 -4.12 -7.50 3.47
N LEU A 49 -3.91 -6.24 3.84
CA LEU A 49 -4.88 -5.44 4.59
C LEU A 49 -6.20 -5.33 3.82
N SER A 50 -6.17 -5.14 2.50
CA SER A 50 -7.41 -5.08 1.70
C SER A 50 -8.12 -6.40 1.61
N ILE A 51 -7.41 -7.53 1.49
CA ILE A 51 -8.03 -8.87 1.51
C ILE A 51 -8.74 -9.09 2.84
N VAL A 52 -8.07 -8.82 3.97
CA VAL A 52 -8.67 -8.99 5.30
C VAL A 52 -9.90 -8.09 5.45
N TYR A 53 -9.79 -6.82 5.04
CA TYR A 53 -10.92 -5.90 5.06
C TYR A 53 -12.09 -6.43 4.22
N SER A 54 -11.85 -6.83 2.98
CA SER A 54 -12.88 -7.35 2.08
C SER A 54 -13.56 -8.60 2.63
N LEU A 55 -12.81 -9.52 3.24
CA LEU A 55 -13.37 -10.71 3.88
C LEU A 55 -14.24 -10.36 5.09
N VAL A 56 -13.79 -9.43 5.95
CA VAL A 56 -14.61 -8.95 7.08
C VAL A 56 -15.94 -8.38 6.57
N MET A 57 -15.88 -7.56 5.52
CA MET A 57 -17.09 -6.94 4.96
C MET A 57 -18.00 -7.94 4.26
N TYR A 58 -17.43 -8.97 3.63
CA TYR A 58 -18.15 -10.09 3.07
C TYR A 58 -18.90 -10.89 4.15
N PHE A 59 -18.22 -11.31 5.23
CA PHE A 59 -18.84 -12.11 6.29
C PHE A 59 -19.89 -11.34 7.11
N LEU A 60 -19.83 -10.02 7.14
CA LEU A 60 -20.84 -9.17 7.78
C LEU A 60 -22.03 -8.84 6.87
N ASP A 61 -22.08 -9.37 5.63
CA ASP A 61 -23.04 -9.01 4.57
C ASP A 61 -23.12 -7.51 4.29
N LEU A 62 -22.01 -6.82 4.49
CA LEU A 62 -21.92 -5.38 4.26
C LEU A 62 -21.13 -5.04 2.98
N PHE A 63 -20.64 -6.04 2.25
CA PHE A 63 -19.75 -5.89 1.08
C PHE A 63 -20.17 -4.83 0.05
N PHE A 64 -21.48 -4.69 -0.22
CA PHE A 64 -22.02 -3.69 -1.17
C PHE A 64 -22.55 -2.40 -0.50
N ASN A 65 -22.36 -2.26 0.81
CA ASN A 65 -22.82 -1.09 1.55
C ASN A 65 -21.97 0.14 1.18
N LYS A 66 -22.64 1.21 0.76
CA LYS A 66 -22.01 2.46 0.30
C LYS A 66 -21.07 3.08 1.35
N THR A 67 -21.41 2.96 2.63
CA THR A 67 -20.64 3.52 3.75
C THR A 67 -19.25 2.89 3.83
N GLN A 68 -19.11 1.62 3.45
CA GLN A 68 -17.83 0.91 3.52
C GLN A 68 -16.80 1.48 2.57
N GLY A 69 -17.22 1.96 1.39
CA GLY A 69 -16.31 2.63 0.46
C GLY A 69 -15.57 3.78 1.14
N TYR A 70 -16.28 4.64 1.88
CA TYR A 70 -15.66 5.75 2.60
C TYR A 70 -14.73 5.29 3.73
N ILE A 71 -15.11 4.23 4.45
CA ILE A 71 -14.28 3.64 5.52
C ILE A 71 -12.99 3.08 4.92
N LEU A 72 -13.07 2.32 3.83
CA LEU A 72 -11.90 1.76 3.15
C LEU A 72 -10.94 2.86 2.71
N ILE A 73 -11.46 3.95 2.13
CA ILE A 73 -10.65 5.10 1.71
C ILE A 73 -9.87 5.70 2.88
N LEU A 74 -10.53 5.91 4.02
CA LEU A 74 -9.87 6.40 5.23
C LEU A 74 -8.79 5.44 5.72
N VAL A 75 -9.08 4.14 5.74
CA VAL A 75 -8.10 3.11 6.13
C VAL A 75 -6.88 3.14 5.21
N LEU A 76 -7.08 3.23 3.89
CA LEU A 76 -5.99 3.30 2.91
C LEU A 76 -5.15 4.58 3.08
N ILE A 77 -5.78 5.73 3.31
CA ILE A 77 -5.08 7.01 3.57
C ILE A 77 -4.19 6.90 4.82
N VAL A 78 -4.76 6.41 5.92
CA VAL A 78 -4.04 6.28 7.20
C VAL A 78 -2.90 5.27 7.08
N ALA A 79 -3.16 4.11 6.48
CA ALA A 79 -2.14 3.09 6.27
C ALA A 79 -1.00 3.61 5.39
N LEU A 80 -1.32 4.26 4.26
CA LEU A 80 -0.33 4.82 3.36
C LEU A 80 0.49 5.92 4.03
N PHE A 81 -0.13 6.77 4.85
CA PHE A 81 0.58 7.79 5.61
C PHE A 81 1.67 7.17 6.49
N PHE A 82 1.35 6.13 7.26
CA PHE A 82 2.34 5.45 8.09
C PHE A 82 3.42 4.73 7.27
N MET A 83 3.06 4.12 6.14
CA MET A 83 4.02 3.46 5.25
C MET A 83 5.01 4.45 4.62
N LEU A 84 4.52 5.59 4.12
CA LEU A 84 5.37 6.63 3.52
C LEU A 84 6.20 7.35 4.58
N LYS A 85 5.65 7.58 5.77
CA LYS A 85 6.41 8.10 6.92
C LYS A 85 7.55 7.16 7.30
N SER A 86 7.26 5.86 7.43
CA SER A 86 8.26 4.83 7.69
C SER A 86 9.33 4.76 6.59
N TYR A 87 8.92 4.87 5.32
CA TYR A 87 9.86 4.92 4.20
C TYR A 87 10.80 6.13 4.30
N ARG A 88 10.24 7.32 4.54
CA ARG A 88 11.02 8.55 4.75
C ARG A 88 12.00 8.42 5.91
N ASP A 89 11.53 7.98 7.08
CA ASP A 89 12.32 7.99 8.31
C ASP A 89 13.42 6.93 8.28
N ASN A 90 13.16 5.75 7.70
CA ASN A 90 14.11 4.63 7.71
C ASN A 90 15.05 4.59 6.50
N TYR A 91 14.66 5.17 5.36
CA TYR A 91 15.43 5.07 4.11
C TYR A 91 15.89 6.41 3.53
N LEU A 92 15.29 7.54 3.96
CA LEU A 92 15.62 8.87 3.45
C LEU A 92 16.00 9.84 4.57
N HIS A 93 16.49 9.32 5.70
CA HIS A 93 17.00 10.10 6.82
C HIS A 93 16.00 11.15 7.36
N GLY A 94 14.71 10.87 7.27
CA GLY A 94 13.66 11.77 7.75
C GLY A 94 13.27 12.90 6.78
N TYR A 95 13.84 12.93 5.57
CA TYR A 95 13.53 13.93 4.55
C TYR A 95 13.04 13.28 3.25
N ILE A 96 12.01 13.83 2.63
CA ILE A 96 11.46 13.31 1.37
C ILE A 96 10.85 14.43 0.56
N LYS A 97 11.25 14.53 -0.71
CA LYS A 97 10.63 15.45 -1.66
C LYS A 97 9.25 14.95 -2.06
N TYR A 98 8.34 15.85 -2.40
CA TYR A 98 6.97 15.49 -2.79
C TYR A 98 6.91 14.42 -3.89
N GLY A 99 7.66 14.58 -4.98
CA GLY A 99 7.69 13.61 -6.08
C GLY A 99 8.22 12.23 -5.68
N GLN A 100 9.17 12.16 -4.74
CA GLN A 100 9.69 10.89 -4.21
C GLN A 100 8.63 10.17 -3.37
N SER A 101 7.87 10.94 -2.57
CA SER A 101 6.75 10.41 -1.77
C SER A 101 5.63 9.88 -2.67
N VAL A 102 5.26 10.63 -3.71
CA VAL A 102 4.24 10.19 -4.69
C VAL A 102 4.69 8.93 -5.41
N GLY A 103 5.94 8.89 -5.91
CA GLY A 103 6.49 7.72 -6.58
C GLY A 103 6.51 6.47 -5.70
N ALA A 104 6.90 6.62 -4.42
CA ALA A 104 6.83 5.52 -3.45
C ALA A 104 5.38 5.04 -3.24
N GLY A 105 4.43 5.97 -3.12
CA GLY A 105 3.00 5.64 -2.97
C GLY A 105 2.44 4.87 -4.16
N VAL A 106 2.78 5.28 -5.39
CA VAL A 106 2.38 4.58 -6.61
C VAL A 106 2.94 3.15 -6.65
N ILE A 107 4.19 2.94 -6.26
CA ILE A 107 4.80 1.61 -6.17
C ILE A 107 4.10 0.72 -5.13
N ILE A 108 3.76 1.27 -3.96
CA ILE A 108 2.99 0.57 -2.93
C ILE A 108 1.63 0.13 -3.52
N PHE A 109 0.94 1.05 -4.20
CA PHE A 109 -0.35 0.78 -4.82
C PHE A 109 -0.30 -0.20 -5.99
N LEU A 110 0.82 -0.26 -6.72
CA LEU A 110 1.02 -1.27 -7.76
C LEU A 110 0.95 -2.68 -7.16
N TYR A 111 1.73 -2.98 -6.12
CA TYR A 111 1.69 -4.29 -5.46
C TYR A 111 0.31 -4.58 -4.83
N PHE A 112 -0.28 -3.58 -4.17
CA PHE A 112 -1.65 -3.67 -3.64
C PHE A 112 -2.65 -4.04 -4.75
N SER A 113 -2.56 -3.40 -5.92
CA SER A 113 -3.51 -3.58 -7.02
C SER A 113 -3.42 -4.98 -7.63
N ILE A 114 -2.20 -5.52 -7.75
CA ILE A 114 -1.95 -6.89 -8.22
C ILE A 114 -2.57 -7.90 -7.25
N ILE A 115 -2.30 -7.77 -5.95
CA ILE A 115 -2.84 -8.66 -4.92
C ILE A 115 -4.37 -8.58 -4.90
N SER A 116 -4.92 -7.36 -4.90
CA SER A 116 -6.37 -7.14 -4.84
C SER A 116 -7.08 -7.66 -6.09
N ALA A 117 -6.47 -7.56 -7.26
CA ALA A 117 -7.02 -8.10 -8.51
C ALA A 117 -7.05 -9.64 -8.51
N VAL A 118 -5.97 -10.29 -8.05
CA VAL A 118 -5.93 -11.75 -7.89
C VAL A 118 -7.00 -12.20 -6.91
N PHE A 119 -7.12 -11.53 -5.75
CA PHE A 119 -8.15 -11.85 -4.78
C PHE A 119 -9.56 -11.64 -5.33
N THR A 120 -9.80 -10.55 -6.07
CA THR A 120 -11.09 -10.26 -6.71
C THR A 120 -11.46 -11.37 -7.69
N TYR A 121 -10.52 -11.79 -8.55
CA TYR A 121 -10.75 -12.93 -9.45
C TYR A 121 -11.13 -14.20 -8.69
N VAL A 122 -10.39 -14.52 -7.61
CA VAL A 122 -10.66 -15.71 -6.80
C VAL A 122 -12.02 -15.62 -6.12
N LEU A 123 -12.36 -14.46 -5.56
CA LEU A 123 -13.62 -14.22 -4.87
C LEU A 123 -14.80 -14.45 -5.80
N TYR A 124 -14.83 -13.75 -6.93
CA TYR A 124 -15.97 -13.78 -7.86
C TYR A 124 -16.05 -15.05 -8.71
N LYS A 125 -14.95 -15.79 -8.90
CA LYS A 125 -14.97 -17.01 -9.73
C LYS A 125 -15.12 -18.30 -8.92
N PHE A 126 -14.48 -18.39 -7.75
CA PHE A 126 -14.34 -19.65 -7.03
C PHE A 126 -14.97 -19.63 -5.63
N VAL A 127 -14.96 -18.49 -4.94
CA VAL A 127 -15.49 -18.40 -3.58
C VAL A 127 -16.99 -18.17 -3.60
N ASP A 128 -17.44 -17.14 -4.31
CA ASP A 128 -18.85 -16.78 -4.39
C ASP A 128 -19.19 -16.18 -5.77
N PRO A 129 -19.51 -17.03 -6.75
CA PRO A 129 -19.98 -16.59 -8.06
C PRO A 129 -21.27 -15.76 -8.00
N GLY A 130 -22.13 -16.01 -7.01
CA GLY A 130 -23.41 -15.33 -6.82
C GLY A 130 -23.31 -13.83 -6.52
N LEU A 131 -22.11 -13.36 -6.16
CA LEU A 131 -21.84 -11.92 -5.97
C LEU A 131 -22.05 -11.11 -7.24
N VAL A 132 -21.83 -11.70 -8.44
CA VAL A 132 -22.04 -11.01 -9.71
C VAL A 132 -23.52 -10.69 -9.89
N GLU A 133 -24.40 -11.67 -9.68
CA GLU A 133 -25.84 -11.50 -9.80
C GLU A 133 -26.38 -10.54 -8.74
N LYS A 134 -25.89 -10.64 -7.50
CA LYS A 134 -26.24 -9.69 -6.43
C LYS A 134 -25.84 -8.26 -6.80
N GLN A 135 -24.64 -8.07 -7.35
CA GLN A 135 -24.17 -6.77 -7.81
C GLN A 135 -25.01 -6.21 -8.95
N LEU A 136 -25.35 -7.05 -9.95
CA LEU A 136 -26.21 -6.66 -11.06
C LEU A 136 -27.60 -6.23 -10.59
N ALA A 137 -28.22 -6.97 -9.68
CA ALA A 137 -29.52 -6.62 -9.11
C ALA A 137 -29.48 -5.25 -8.41
N LEU A 138 -28.43 -4.98 -7.62
CA LEU A 138 -28.25 -3.68 -6.95
C LEU A 138 -28.05 -2.52 -7.94
N ILE A 139 -27.34 -2.77 -9.05
CA ILE A 139 -27.17 -1.78 -10.11
C ILE A 139 -28.51 -1.48 -10.78
N GLU A 140 -29.27 -2.52 -11.13
CA GLU A 140 -30.59 -2.38 -11.75
C GLU A 140 -31.54 -1.59 -10.85
N GLU A 141 -31.64 -1.97 -9.57
CA GLU A 141 -32.44 -1.26 -8.57
C GLU A 141 -32.02 0.22 -8.46
N ALA A 142 -30.72 0.50 -8.46
CA ALA A 142 -30.22 1.87 -8.42
C ALA A 142 -30.58 2.69 -9.67
N LEU A 143 -30.67 2.07 -10.85
CA LEU A 143 -31.09 2.73 -12.08
C LEU A 143 -32.60 2.98 -12.11
N VAL A 144 -33.40 2.00 -11.66
CA VAL A 144 -34.85 2.14 -11.50
C VAL A 144 -35.17 3.26 -10.52
N ASN A 145 -34.50 3.30 -9.36
CA ASN A 145 -34.68 4.34 -8.34
C ASN A 145 -34.27 5.74 -8.83
N ARG A 146 -33.46 5.83 -9.87
CA ARG A 146 -33.10 7.09 -10.54
C ARG A 146 -34.13 7.53 -11.59
N GLY A 147 -35.20 6.76 -11.81
CA GLY A 147 -36.25 7.06 -12.78
C GLY A 147 -35.78 6.91 -14.24
N MET A 148 -34.78 6.07 -14.49
CA MET A 148 -34.27 5.86 -15.85
C MET A 148 -35.33 5.15 -16.71
N PRO A 149 -35.46 5.50 -18.01
CA PRO A 149 -36.35 4.78 -18.93
C PRO A 149 -35.94 3.30 -19.05
N GLN A 150 -36.91 2.38 -19.17
CA GLN A 150 -36.65 0.94 -19.24
C GLN A 150 -35.63 0.57 -20.31
N GLN A 151 -35.74 1.17 -21.50
CA GLN A 151 -34.80 0.91 -22.60
C GLN A 151 -33.34 1.29 -22.25
N ALA A 152 -33.15 2.34 -21.44
CA ALA A 152 -31.81 2.74 -20.97
C ALA A 152 -31.30 1.81 -19.86
N ILE A 153 -32.19 1.31 -19.00
CA ILE A 153 -31.86 0.30 -17.98
C ILE A 153 -31.40 -0.99 -18.67
N ASP A 154 -32.18 -1.51 -19.62
CA ASP A 154 -31.86 -2.75 -20.34
C ASP A 154 -30.51 -2.64 -21.07
N ALA A 155 -30.27 -1.51 -21.75
CA ALA A 155 -29.00 -1.24 -22.41
C ALA A 155 -27.82 -1.18 -21.42
N GLY A 156 -28.00 -0.48 -20.29
CA GLY A 156 -26.99 -0.40 -19.24
C GLY A 156 -26.67 -1.77 -18.63
N MET A 157 -27.70 -2.56 -18.33
CA MET A 157 -27.55 -3.90 -17.76
C MET A 157 -26.89 -4.87 -18.73
N ALA A 158 -27.17 -4.77 -20.03
CA ALA A 158 -26.50 -5.58 -21.05
C ALA A 158 -24.98 -5.32 -21.11
N VAL A 159 -24.55 -4.06 -20.89
CA VAL A 159 -23.14 -3.71 -20.78
C VAL A 159 -22.55 -4.23 -19.47
N GLN A 160 -23.21 -4.01 -18.34
CA GLN A 160 -22.71 -4.42 -17.02
C GLN A 160 -22.49 -5.92 -16.92
N ARG A 161 -23.39 -6.73 -17.49
CA ARG A 161 -23.23 -8.20 -17.56
C ARG A 161 -21.95 -8.63 -18.28
N LYS A 162 -21.50 -7.86 -19.27
CA LYS A 162 -20.27 -8.17 -20.01
C LYS A 162 -19.02 -7.72 -19.25
N ILE A 163 -19.09 -6.63 -18.49
CA ILE A 163 -17.94 -6.07 -17.77
C ILE A 163 -17.69 -6.79 -16.44
N LEU A 164 -18.76 -7.24 -15.76
CA LEU A 164 -18.68 -7.89 -14.45
C LEU A 164 -18.30 -9.37 -14.51
N ILE A 165 -17.92 -9.90 -15.68
CA ILE A 165 -17.36 -11.25 -15.73
C ILE A 165 -16.02 -11.30 -14.99
N PRO A 166 -15.72 -12.34 -14.19
CA PRO A 166 -14.52 -12.42 -13.37
C PRO A 166 -13.21 -12.20 -14.14
N GLU A 167 -13.15 -12.66 -15.39
CA GLU A 167 -11.99 -12.53 -16.27
C GLU A 167 -11.68 -11.07 -16.63
N LEU A 168 -12.69 -10.19 -16.66
CA LEU A 168 -12.53 -8.77 -16.97
C LEU A 168 -12.48 -7.90 -15.72
N ILE A 169 -13.23 -8.25 -14.67
CA ILE A 169 -13.27 -7.43 -13.45
C ILE A 169 -11.90 -7.32 -12.79
N ALA A 170 -11.08 -8.37 -12.83
CA ALA A 170 -9.76 -8.39 -12.20
C ALA A 170 -8.74 -7.44 -12.86
N PRO A 171 -8.49 -7.49 -14.18
CA PRO A 171 -7.60 -6.51 -14.83
C PRO A 171 -8.16 -5.09 -14.78
N ILE A 172 -9.48 -4.92 -14.88
CA ILE A 172 -10.12 -3.59 -14.76
C ILE A 172 -9.94 -3.02 -13.34
N SER A 173 -10.11 -3.86 -12.31
CA SER A 173 -9.93 -3.42 -10.92
C SER A 173 -8.47 -3.07 -10.62
N LEU A 174 -7.50 -3.78 -11.22
CA LEU A 174 -6.08 -3.42 -11.12
C LEU A 174 -5.85 -1.99 -11.61
N LEU A 175 -6.30 -1.68 -12.83
CA LEU A 175 -6.14 -0.35 -13.42
C LEU A 175 -6.87 0.72 -12.60
N GLY A 176 -8.10 0.45 -12.18
CA GLY A 176 -8.88 1.34 -11.32
C GLY A 176 -8.17 1.61 -9.98
N ASN A 177 -7.63 0.57 -9.35
CA ASN A 177 -6.87 0.66 -8.11
C ASN A 177 -5.58 1.44 -8.27
N MET A 178 -4.88 1.31 -9.40
CA MET A 178 -3.68 2.11 -9.69
C MET A 178 -4.00 3.60 -9.86
N LEU A 179 -5.06 3.93 -10.61
CA LEU A 179 -5.49 5.32 -10.79
C LEU A 179 -5.90 5.94 -9.46
N TYR A 180 -6.74 5.24 -8.70
CA TYR A 180 -7.20 5.71 -7.40
C TYR A 180 -6.06 5.80 -6.37
N GLY A 181 -5.18 4.81 -6.36
CA GLY A 181 -3.99 4.79 -5.54
C GLY A 181 -3.02 5.92 -5.84
N THR A 182 -2.93 6.33 -7.11
CA THR A 182 -2.16 7.52 -7.50
C THR A 182 -2.77 8.78 -6.90
N ILE A 183 -4.10 8.93 -6.93
CA ILE A 183 -4.81 10.07 -6.32
C ILE A 183 -4.57 10.10 -4.81
N ILE A 184 -4.71 8.97 -4.11
CA ILE A 184 -4.40 8.89 -2.67
C ILE A 184 -2.93 9.27 -2.41
N SER A 185 -2.01 8.76 -3.23
CA SER A 185 -0.58 9.04 -3.08
C SER A 185 -0.27 10.53 -3.23
N LEU A 186 -0.93 11.23 -4.15
CA LEU A 186 -0.84 12.69 -4.28
C LEU A 186 -1.30 13.39 -2.99
N LEU A 187 -2.49 13.03 -2.49
CA LEU A 187 -3.06 13.64 -1.28
C LEU A 187 -2.20 13.42 -0.04
N VAL A 188 -1.80 12.18 0.23
CA VAL A 188 -1.00 11.82 1.41
C VAL A 188 0.40 12.45 1.35
N SER A 189 0.99 12.52 0.17
CA SER A 189 2.33 13.08 -0.01
C SER A 189 2.42 14.56 0.35
N ILE A 190 1.31 15.31 0.33
CA ILE A 190 1.27 16.70 0.79
C ILE A 190 1.65 16.80 2.27
N PHE A 191 1.23 15.82 3.09
CA PHE A 191 1.47 15.80 4.54
C PHE A 191 2.79 15.11 4.92
N ILE A 192 3.33 14.25 4.06
CA ILE A 192 4.56 13.51 4.31
C ILE A 192 5.80 14.30 3.88
N LYS A 193 5.69 15.12 2.83
CA LYS A 193 6.83 15.89 2.29
C LYS A 193 7.52 16.65 3.41
N LYS A 194 8.84 16.50 3.47
CA LYS A 194 9.69 17.22 4.40
C LYS A 194 11.03 17.41 3.72
N GLU A 195 11.25 18.62 3.21
CA GLU A 195 12.51 19.00 2.59
C GLU A 195 13.40 19.60 3.68
N GLY A 196 14.66 19.15 3.75
CA GLY A 196 15.61 19.69 4.72
C GLY A 196 15.95 21.13 4.40
N ASN A 197 16.33 21.90 5.42
CA ASN A 197 16.87 23.23 5.20
C ASN A 197 18.34 23.09 4.80
N PRO A 198 18.72 23.36 3.53
CA PRO A 198 20.10 23.17 3.07
C PRO A 198 21.13 24.06 3.78
N LEU A 199 20.69 25.05 4.58
CA LEU A 199 21.54 25.97 5.33
C LEU A 199 21.75 25.55 6.80
N ILE A 200 20.89 24.69 7.34
CA ILE A 200 20.91 24.26 8.75
C ILE A 200 21.18 22.76 8.85
N ASP A 201 20.61 22.00 7.94
CA ASP A 201 20.71 20.55 7.88
C ASP A 201 21.93 20.19 7.00
N ILE A 202 23.12 20.43 7.53
CA ILE A 202 24.36 19.92 6.92
C ILE A 202 24.35 18.40 7.18
N PRO A 203 24.45 17.54 6.15
CA PRO A 203 24.57 16.11 6.39
C PRO A 203 25.84 15.88 7.24
N ASP A 204 25.71 15.13 8.34
CA ASP A 204 26.80 14.78 9.27
C ASP A 204 27.97 14.00 8.63
N ASN A 205 27.95 13.82 7.31
CA ASN A 205 29.01 13.22 6.52
C ASN A 205 29.29 14.14 5.31
N GLN A 206 30.43 14.84 5.39
CA GLN A 206 31.32 15.11 4.27
C GLN A 206 32.66 14.45 4.59
#